data_AF-A0A831LDD3-F1
#
_entry.id   AF-A0A831LDD3-F1
#
_cell.length_a   1.000
_cell.length_b   1.000
_cell.length_c   1.000
_cell.angle_alpha   90.00
_cell.angle_beta   90.00
_cell.angle_gamma   90.00
#
_symmetry.space_group_name_H-M   'P 1'
#
loop_
_entity.id
_entity.type
_entity.pdbx_description
1 polymer ?
#
loop_
_entity_poly.entity_id
_entity_poly.type
_entity_poly.pdbx_seq_one_letter_code
_entity_poly.pdbx_strand_id
1 'polypeptide(L)'
;MLRIKNSFIIVLTVVFTLVNACKDLDELNINPNGVDPEIADLNLLMPTIIVNVGQTVVSLGFGDIAGVMQHTQKDGWSGGHNSYDWDNLSQSWSGYYGILRNNSDFYKKAIEGDFEFHQGVALIMRAYTFGLITDLWGDAPYADALKAEQGEAYFKPVFDNQKEIYLGILEDLEMANTLLSKGRNEYHNINAGQDVLYGGDVTKWRKFANSLALRYYMRLSA
;
A
#
# COMPACT_ATOMS: atom_id res chain seq x y z
N MET A 1 57.49 -5.49 36.05
CA MET A 1 57.49 -5.94 34.64
C MET A 1 56.23 -6.73 34.23
N LEU A 2 55.71 -7.64 35.07
CA LEU A 2 54.49 -8.43 34.77
C LEU A 2 53.19 -7.59 34.60
N ARG A 3 52.98 -6.53 35.39
CA ARG A 3 51.78 -5.66 35.28
C ARG A 3 51.69 -4.88 33.95
N ILE A 4 52.83 -4.50 33.37
CA ILE A 4 52.89 -3.77 32.09
C ILE A 4 52.59 -4.73 30.92
N LYS A 5 53.10 -5.98 30.98
CA LYS A 5 52.76 -7.03 30.00
C LYS A 5 51.26 -7.36 30.00
N ASN A 6 50.62 -7.48 31.17
CA ASN A 6 49.20 -7.78 31.24
C ASN A 6 48.32 -6.62 30.75
N SER A 7 48.72 -5.37 31.02
CA SER A 7 48.01 -4.18 30.50
C SER A 7 48.12 -4.07 28.99
N PHE A 8 49.29 -4.39 28.42
CA PHE A 8 49.50 -4.41 26.96
C PHE A 8 48.68 -5.50 26.27
N ILE A 9 48.57 -6.69 26.87
CA ILE A 9 47.71 -7.78 26.36
C ILE A 9 46.25 -7.36 26.39
N ILE A 10 45.76 -6.75 27.47
CA ILE A 10 44.37 -6.27 27.57
C ILE A 10 44.07 -5.22 26.51
N VAL A 11 44.96 -4.25 26.30
CA VAL A 11 44.79 -3.22 25.26
C VAL A 11 44.78 -3.85 23.87
N LEU A 12 45.67 -4.81 23.60
CA LEU A 12 45.72 -5.51 22.32
C LEU A 12 44.45 -6.34 22.07
N THR A 13 43.91 -7.00 23.11
CA THR A 13 42.65 -7.76 23.02
C THR A 13 41.47 -6.82 22.79
N VAL A 14 41.40 -5.69 23.49
CA VAL A 14 40.32 -4.68 23.31
C VAL A 14 40.36 -4.09 21.90
N VAL A 15 41.55 -3.73 21.40
CA VAL A 15 41.72 -3.26 20.03
C VAL A 15 41.29 -4.35 19.04
N PHE A 16 41.72 -5.60 19.23
CA PHE A 16 41.32 -6.71 18.36
C PHE A 16 39.80 -6.99 18.36
N THR A 17 39.12 -6.81 19.49
CA THR A 17 37.66 -6.92 19.56
C THR A 17 36.95 -5.74 18.88
N LEU A 18 37.50 -4.53 18.95
CA LEU A 18 36.92 -3.33 18.32
C LEU A 18 37.00 -3.38 16.79
N VAL A 19 38.08 -3.94 16.22
CA VAL A 19 38.18 -4.12 14.75
C VAL A 19 37.28 -5.24 14.21
N ASN A 20 36.86 -6.20 15.04
CA ASN A 20 35.96 -7.30 14.63
C ASN A 20 34.48 -7.05 14.98
N ALA A 21 34.17 -5.98 15.72
CA ALA A 21 32.81 -5.68 16.17
C ALA A 21 31.93 -5.02 15.10
N CYS A 22 32.52 -4.36 14.10
CA CYS A 22 31.80 -3.87 12.93
C CYS A 22 31.79 -4.96 11.84
N LYS A 23 30.95 -5.97 12.02
CA LYS A 23 30.54 -6.81 10.89
C LYS A 23 29.33 -6.16 10.25
N ASP A 24 29.38 -6.01 8.93
CA ASP A 24 28.23 -5.63 8.14
C ASP A 24 27.14 -6.70 8.32
N LEU A 25 26.01 -6.33 8.92
CA LEU A 25 24.90 -7.23 9.20
C LEU A 25 23.84 -7.17 8.11
N ASP A 26 24.03 -6.32 7.10
CA ASP A 26 23.06 -6.11 6.03
C ASP A 26 22.83 -7.41 5.26
N GLU A 27 23.90 -8.18 5.00
CA GLU A 27 23.82 -9.50 4.36
C GLU A 27 22.99 -10.53 5.17
N LEU A 28 22.96 -10.45 6.50
CA LEU A 28 22.15 -11.34 7.34
C LEU A 28 20.65 -10.98 7.30
N ASN A 29 20.33 -9.75 6.90
CA ASN A 29 18.96 -9.27 6.74
C ASN A 29 18.44 -9.49 5.31
N ILE A 30 19.27 -9.99 4.38
CA ILE A 30 18.81 -10.41 3.06
C ILE A 30 18.10 -11.75 3.22
N ASN A 31 16.78 -11.76 3.07
CA ASN A 31 15.98 -12.97 3.13
C ASN A 31 16.26 -13.85 1.89
N PRO A 32 16.94 -15.01 2.02
CA PRO A 32 17.28 -15.86 0.87
C PRO A 32 16.05 -16.53 0.23
N ASN A 33 14.90 -16.49 0.91
CA ASN A 33 13.63 -17.03 0.43
C ASN A 33 12.65 -15.93 -0.01
N GLY A 34 13.02 -14.66 0.16
CA GLY A 34 12.23 -13.52 -0.29
C GLY A 34 12.47 -13.25 -1.77
N VAL A 35 11.44 -12.75 -2.46
CA VAL A 35 11.68 -12.12 -3.77
C VAL A 35 12.43 -10.82 -3.48
N ASP A 36 13.61 -10.67 -4.07
CA ASP A 36 14.36 -9.42 -3.98
C ASP A 36 13.51 -8.29 -4.60
N PRO A 37 13.17 -7.25 -3.82
CA PRO A 37 12.35 -6.14 -4.29
C PRO A 37 12.90 -5.46 -5.53
N GLU A 38 14.22 -5.45 -5.77
CA GLU A 38 14.80 -4.82 -6.97
C GLU A 38 14.40 -5.54 -8.25
N ILE A 39 14.35 -6.87 -8.22
CA ILE A 39 14.07 -7.71 -9.40
C ILE A 39 12.61 -8.21 -9.48
N ALA A 40 11.76 -7.84 -8.53
CA ALA A 40 10.36 -8.24 -8.53
C ALA A 40 9.64 -7.79 -9.81
N ASP A 41 9.02 -8.74 -10.52
CA ASP A 41 8.27 -8.47 -11.75
C ASP A 41 7.02 -7.63 -11.44
N LEU A 42 6.94 -6.48 -12.11
CA LEU A 42 5.83 -5.54 -12.03
C LEU A 42 4.47 -6.21 -12.28
N ASN A 43 4.40 -7.14 -13.24
CA ASN A 43 3.17 -7.86 -13.54
C ASN A 43 2.78 -8.84 -12.41
N LEU A 44 3.68 -9.25 -11.53
CA LEU A 44 3.33 -10.10 -10.37
C LEU A 44 2.84 -9.29 -9.16
N LEU A 45 3.21 -8.00 -9.07
CA LEU A 45 2.71 -7.10 -8.01
C LEU A 45 1.25 -6.69 -8.23
N MET A 46 0.87 -6.44 -9.49
CA MET A 46 -0.48 -6.02 -9.87
C MET A 46 -1.60 -6.95 -9.33
N PRO A 47 -1.57 -8.28 -9.57
CA PRO A 47 -2.61 -9.17 -9.05
C PRO A 47 -2.64 -9.20 -7.52
N THR A 48 -1.49 -9.11 -6.85
CA THR A 48 -1.45 -9.04 -5.38
C THR A 48 -2.21 -7.82 -4.87
N ILE A 49 -2.01 -6.64 -5.47
CA ILE A 49 -2.73 -5.42 -5.08
C ILE A 49 -4.23 -5.58 -5.34
N ILE A 50 -4.61 -5.99 -6.55
CA ILE A 50 -6.02 -6.11 -6.95
C ILE A 50 -6.78 -7.13 -6.09
N VAL A 51 -6.19 -8.30 -5.86
CA VAL A 51 -6.82 -9.37 -5.05
C VAL A 51 -6.99 -8.92 -3.60
N ASN A 52 -5.97 -8.29 -3.00
CA ASN A 52 -6.09 -7.83 -1.61
C ASN A 52 -7.14 -6.72 -1.47
N VAL A 53 -7.19 -5.74 -2.39
CA VAL A 53 -8.28 -4.73 -2.39
C VAL A 53 -9.64 -5.41 -2.54
N GLY A 54 -9.76 -6.39 -3.45
CA GLY A 54 -10.98 -7.17 -3.63
C GLY A 54 -11.41 -7.87 -2.34
N GLN A 55 -10.49 -8.55 -1.64
CA GLN A 55 -10.77 -9.20 -0.36
C GLN A 55 -11.20 -8.22 0.73
N THR A 56 -10.57 -7.05 0.80
CA THR A 56 -10.96 -5.97 1.71
C THR A 56 -12.40 -5.52 1.43
N VAL A 57 -12.75 -5.27 0.16
CA VAL A 57 -14.11 -4.87 -0.23
C VAL A 57 -15.14 -5.95 0.08
N VAL A 58 -14.84 -7.22 -0.22
CA VAL A 58 -15.76 -8.33 0.10
C VAL A 58 -15.98 -8.41 1.61
N SER A 59 -14.93 -8.21 2.42
CA SER A 59 -15.01 -8.23 3.89
C SER A 59 -15.97 -7.17 4.46
N LEU A 60 -16.03 -5.99 3.83
CA LEU A 60 -17.00 -4.95 4.21
C LEU A 60 -18.45 -5.38 3.97
N GLY A 61 -18.70 -6.27 3.00
CA GLY A 61 -20.03 -6.73 2.61
C GLY A 61 -20.67 -7.79 3.52
N PHE A 62 -19.92 -8.37 4.45
CA PHE A 62 -20.44 -9.36 5.41
C PHE A 62 -19.96 -9.16 6.87
N GLY A 63 -19.01 -8.25 7.10
CA GLY A 63 -18.47 -7.90 8.42
C GLY A 63 -19.22 -6.75 9.09
N ASP A 64 -18.51 -5.95 9.91
CA ASP A 64 -19.14 -4.97 10.78
C ASP A 64 -19.86 -3.82 10.08
N ILE A 65 -19.41 -3.46 8.90
CA ILE A 65 -20.05 -2.44 8.08
C ILE A 65 -21.39 -2.95 7.50
N ALA A 66 -21.52 -4.24 7.19
CA ALA A 66 -22.69 -4.79 6.51
C ALA A 66 -24.00 -4.63 7.30
N GLY A 67 -24.00 -4.86 8.61
CA GLY A 67 -25.19 -4.62 9.44
C GLY A 67 -25.23 -3.29 10.17
N VAL A 68 -24.20 -2.43 10.11
CA VAL A 68 -24.44 -0.98 10.27
C VAL A 68 -25.36 -0.50 9.17
N MET A 69 -25.13 -0.96 7.95
CA MET A 69 -26.01 -0.74 6.80
C MET A 69 -27.29 -1.59 6.86
N GLN A 70 -27.45 -2.41 7.91
CA GLN A 70 -28.61 -3.30 8.15
C GLN A 70 -28.88 -4.31 7.03
N HIS A 71 -27.86 -4.68 6.24
CA HIS A 71 -27.96 -5.75 5.25
C HIS A 71 -27.84 -7.14 5.87
N THR A 72 -27.15 -7.24 7.01
CA THR A 72 -26.95 -8.48 7.76
C THR A 72 -27.27 -8.25 9.23
N GLN A 73 -27.53 -9.34 9.96
CA GLN A 73 -27.66 -9.32 11.40
C GLN A 73 -27.02 -10.59 11.97
N LYS A 74 -26.29 -10.45 13.08
CA LYS A 74 -25.80 -11.61 13.85
C LYS A 74 -26.95 -12.25 14.64
N ASP A 75 -26.89 -13.57 14.84
CA ASP A 75 -27.90 -14.30 15.60
C ASP A 75 -27.82 -14.00 17.11
N GLY A 76 -28.77 -14.52 17.89
CA GLY A 76 -28.83 -14.27 19.34
C GLY A 76 -27.66 -14.84 20.17
N TRP A 77 -26.75 -15.59 19.54
CA TRP A 77 -25.56 -16.17 20.20
C TRP A 77 -24.27 -15.42 19.86
N SER A 78 -24.30 -14.53 18.86
CA SER A 78 -23.17 -13.70 18.45
C SER A 78 -23.50 -12.22 18.67
N GLY A 79 -22.86 -11.61 19.68
CA GLY A 79 -22.95 -10.18 19.96
C GLY A 79 -21.95 -9.35 19.15
N GLY A 80 -21.85 -8.05 19.46
CA GLY A 80 -20.86 -7.14 18.88
C GLY A 80 -21.47 -6.25 17.80
N HIS A 81 -21.67 -6.85 16.64
CA HIS A 81 -22.12 -6.17 15.42
C HIS A 81 -23.40 -5.32 15.60
N ASN A 82 -24.47 -5.95 16.09
CA ASN A 82 -25.80 -5.33 16.22
C ASN A 82 -25.87 -4.26 17.31
N SER A 83 -24.89 -4.24 18.22
CA SER A 83 -24.82 -3.35 19.38
C SER A 83 -23.68 -2.34 19.30
N TYR A 84 -22.99 -2.25 18.16
CA TYR A 84 -21.81 -1.40 17.94
C TYR A 84 -20.66 -1.67 18.94
N ASP A 85 -20.58 -2.88 19.47
CA ASP A 85 -19.51 -3.32 20.36
C ASP A 85 -18.39 -3.95 19.53
N TRP A 86 -17.58 -3.06 18.93
CA TRP A 86 -16.49 -3.42 18.02
C TRP A 86 -15.14 -3.25 18.71
N ASP A 87 -14.25 -4.21 18.51
CA ASP A 87 -12.88 -4.08 19.00
C ASP A 87 -12.01 -3.27 18.01
N ASN A 88 -10.97 -2.59 18.52
CA ASN A 88 -10.07 -1.78 17.69
C ASN A 88 -9.18 -2.63 16.75
N LEU A 89 -9.01 -3.93 16.99
CA LEU A 89 -8.13 -4.79 16.20
C LEU A 89 -8.80 -5.25 14.90
N SER A 90 -10.11 -5.51 14.96
CA SER A 90 -10.98 -5.91 13.86
C SER A 90 -11.22 -4.79 12.86
N GLN A 91 -11.13 -3.54 13.31
CA GLN A 91 -11.26 -2.32 12.48
C GLN A 91 -9.90 -1.66 12.20
N SER A 92 -8.82 -2.46 12.14
CA SER A 92 -7.50 -1.93 11.81
C SER A 92 -7.38 -1.58 10.33
N TRP A 93 -7.00 -0.34 10.04
CA TRP A 93 -6.57 0.11 8.72
C TRP A 93 -5.22 -0.46 8.24
N SER A 94 -4.50 -1.24 9.06
CA SER A 94 -3.14 -1.73 8.74
C SER A 94 -3.09 -2.53 7.44
N GLY A 95 -4.14 -3.30 7.13
CA GLY A 95 -4.26 -4.02 5.87
C GLY A 95 -4.30 -3.09 4.66
N TYR A 96 -4.99 -1.96 4.77
CA TYR A 96 -5.10 -0.95 3.71
C TYR A 96 -3.75 -0.28 3.44
N TYR A 97 -3.01 0.12 4.49
CA TYR A 97 -1.66 0.66 4.32
C TYR A 97 -0.66 -0.38 3.82
N GLY A 98 -0.84 -1.66 4.16
CA GLY A 98 -0.05 -2.76 3.59
C GLY A 98 -0.24 -2.89 2.07
N ILE A 99 -1.49 -2.81 1.60
CA ILE A 99 -1.82 -2.77 0.16
C ILE A 99 -1.18 -1.55 -0.50
N LEU A 100 -1.35 -0.37 0.11
CA LEU A 100 -0.82 0.88 -0.40
C LEU A 100 0.70 0.89 -0.51
N ARG A 101 1.41 0.25 0.43
CA ARG A 101 2.87 0.08 0.35
C ARG A 101 3.27 -0.73 -0.87
N ASN A 102 2.65 -1.90 -1.08
CA ASN A 102 2.90 -2.71 -2.28
C ASN A 102 2.54 -1.93 -3.56
N ASN A 103 1.47 -1.13 -3.53
CA ASN A 103 1.08 -0.28 -4.65
C ASN A 103 2.06 0.88 -4.91
N SER A 104 2.70 1.42 -3.87
CA SER A 104 3.76 2.43 -3.99
C SER A 104 4.97 1.86 -4.72
N ASP A 105 5.40 0.65 -4.36
CA ASP A 105 6.51 -0.03 -5.05
C ASP A 105 6.16 -0.37 -6.51
N PHE A 106 4.93 -0.83 -6.74
CA PHE A 106 4.40 -1.06 -8.09
C PHE A 106 4.41 0.22 -8.93
N TYR A 107 3.95 1.35 -8.38
CA TYR A 107 3.96 2.63 -9.07
C TYR A 107 5.38 3.12 -9.38
N LYS A 108 6.29 3.03 -8.40
CA LYS A 108 7.70 3.41 -8.58
C LYS A 108 8.37 2.63 -9.71
N LYS A 109 8.22 1.30 -9.71
CA LYS A 109 8.73 0.44 -10.79
C LYS A 109 8.10 0.73 -12.15
N ALA A 110 6.80 1.08 -12.16
CA ALA A 110 6.11 1.46 -13.39
C ALA A 110 6.63 2.80 -13.96
N ILE A 111 7.05 3.74 -13.11
CA ILE A 111 7.73 4.98 -13.53
C ILE A 111 9.13 4.66 -14.07
N GLU A 112 9.93 3.88 -13.33
CA GLU A 112 11.30 3.53 -13.72
C GLU A 112 11.37 2.82 -15.07
N GLY A 113 10.36 1.99 -15.38
CA GLY A 113 10.24 1.28 -16.65
C GLY A 113 9.41 1.97 -17.73
N ASP A 114 8.93 3.20 -17.51
CA ASP A 114 8.05 3.95 -18.43
C ASP A 114 6.76 3.19 -18.85
N PHE A 115 6.22 2.39 -17.92
CA PHE A 115 5.03 1.57 -18.14
C PHE A 115 3.75 2.33 -17.78
N GLU A 116 3.31 3.25 -18.64
CA GLU A 116 2.14 4.11 -18.40
C GLU A 116 0.86 3.34 -18.04
N PHE A 117 0.66 2.14 -18.60
CA PHE A 117 -0.49 1.30 -18.22
C PHE A 117 -0.47 0.95 -16.74
N HIS A 118 0.66 0.42 -16.26
CA HIS A 118 0.83 0.03 -14.86
C HIS A 118 0.81 1.25 -13.94
N GLN A 119 1.35 2.39 -14.38
CA GLN A 119 1.24 3.67 -13.64
C GLN A 119 -0.24 4.07 -13.45
N GLY A 120 -1.04 4.03 -14.52
CA GLY A 120 -2.46 4.35 -14.45
C GLY A 120 -3.25 3.39 -13.55
N VAL A 121 -2.98 2.09 -13.65
CA VAL A 121 -3.55 1.07 -12.74
C VAL A 121 -3.20 1.38 -11.29
N ALA A 122 -1.92 1.67 -11.00
CA ALA A 122 -1.45 1.92 -9.63
C ALA A 122 -2.15 3.13 -9.01
N LEU A 123 -2.34 4.20 -9.78
CA LEU A 123 -3.04 5.40 -9.34
C LEU A 123 -4.52 5.12 -9.07
N ILE A 124 -5.19 4.33 -9.91
CA ILE A 124 -6.59 3.92 -9.67
C ILE A 124 -6.71 3.11 -8.38
N MET A 125 -5.81 2.15 -8.16
CA MET A 125 -5.83 1.29 -6.97
C MET A 125 -5.47 2.07 -5.69
N ARG A 126 -4.53 3.03 -5.79
CA ARG A 126 -4.22 3.98 -4.73
C ARG A 126 -5.44 4.82 -4.36
N ALA A 127 -6.07 5.45 -5.35
CA ALA A 127 -7.26 6.27 -5.17
C ALA A 127 -8.40 5.48 -4.53
N TYR A 128 -8.65 4.25 -5.00
CA TYR A 128 -9.67 3.37 -4.42
C TYR A 128 -9.40 3.07 -2.94
N THR A 129 -8.15 2.71 -2.61
CA THR A 129 -7.77 2.29 -1.26
C THR A 129 -7.79 3.46 -0.27
N PHE A 130 -7.25 4.63 -0.65
CA PHE A 130 -7.36 5.83 0.19
C PHE A 130 -8.80 6.34 0.31
N GLY A 131 -9.61 6.20 -0.75
CA GLY A 131 -11.04 6.48 -0.69
C GLY A 131 -11.75 5.61 0.35
N LEU A 132 -11.44 4.31 0.42
CA LEU A 132 -11.96 3.44 1.49
C LEU A 132 -11.47 3.88 2.88
N ILE A 133 -10.18 4.22 3.01
CA ILE A 133 -9.63 4.68 4.29
C ILE A 133 -10.38 5.90 4.79
N THR A 134 -10.50 6.94 3.96
CA THR A 134 -11.16 8.17 4.41
C THR A 134 -12.66 7.98 4.60
N ASP A 135 -13.33 7.11 3.83
CA ASP A 135 -14.74 6.77 4.05
C ASP A 135 -15.00 6.12 5.41
N LEU A 136 -14.04 5.33 5.91
CA LEU A 136 -14.19 4.57 7.17
C LEU A 136 -13.70 5.37 8.39
N TRP A 137 -12.62 6.14 8.26
CA TRP A 137 -11.95 6.80 9.40
C TRP A 137 -11.95 8.34 9.35
N GLY A 138 -12.31 8.95 8.22
CA GLY A 138 -12.21 10.41 8.05
C GLY A 138 -10.78 10.84 7.74
N ASP A 139 -10.25 11.75 8.57
CA ASP A 139 -8.87 12.23 8.47
C ASP A 139 -7.88 11.09 8.67
N ALA A 140 -6.83 11.04 7.85
CA ALA A 140 -5.86 9.95 7.82
C ALA A 140 -4.53 10.39 7.21
N PRO A 141 -3.39 9.74 7.52
CA PRO A 141 -2.13 9.96 6.83
C PRO A 141 -2.25 9.65 5.35
N TYR A 142 -2.01 10.65 4.50
CA TYR A 142 -2.15 10.51 3.06
C TYR A 142 -0.95 11.07 2.31
N ALA A 143 -0.68 12.37 2.46
CA ALA A 143 0.36 13.07 1.71
C ALA A 143 1.75 12.57 2.12
N ASP A 144 1.97 12.34 3.41
CA ASP A 144 3.25 11.87 3.97
C ASP A 144 3.26 10.38 4.32
N ALA A 145 2.18 9.68 4.03
CA ALA A 145 2.13 8.23 4.19
C ALA A 145 3.11 7.52 3.23
N LEU A 146 3.55 6.32 3.62
CA LEU A 146 4.39 5.42 2.80
C LEU A 146 5.80 5.95 2.48
N LYS A 147 6.23 7.05 3.11
CA LYS A 147 7.54 7.69 2.89
C LYS A 147 8.58 7.34 3.95
N ALA A 148 8.39 6.29 4.74
CA ALA A 148 9.30 5.96 5.84
C ALA A 148 10.77 5.80 5.39
N GLU A 149 11.00 5.29 4.17
CA GLU A 149 12.34 5.17 3.58
C GLU A 149 13.05 6.52 3.37
N GLN A 150 12.32 7.64 3.34
CA GLN A 150 12.88 8.98 3.20
C GLN A 150 13.43 9.54 4.52
N GLY A 151 13.28 8.80 5.63
CA GLY A 151 13.91 9.09 6.92
C GLY A 151 12.93 9.40 8.06
N GLU A 152 13.50 9.69 9.23
CA GLU A 152 12.78 9.79 10.51
C GLU A 152 11.60 10.77 10.50
N ALA A 153 11.67 11.82 9.68
CA ALA A 153 10.59 12.80 9.52
C ALA A 153 9.25 12.17 9.09
N TYR A 154 9.28 11.02 8.43
CA TYR A 154 8.10 10.33 7.88
C TYR A 154 7.65 9.12 8.71
N PHE A 155 8.28 8.85 9.86
CA PHE A 155 7.88 7.72 10.71
C PHE A 155 6.55 7.96 11.44
N LYS A 156 6.14 9.22 11.56
CA LYS A 156 4.89 9.64 12.20
C LYS A 156 4.17 10.62 11.28
N PRO A 157 3.63 10.14 10.16
CA PRO A 157 2.95 11.02 9.22
C PRO A 157 1.73 11.65 9.91
N VAL A 158 1.56 12.95 9.69
CA VAL A 158 0.39 13.68 10.18
C VAL A 158 -0.86 13.24 9.42
N PHE A 159 -2.02 13.47 10.02
CA PHE A 159 -3.29 13.16 9.39
C PHE A 159 -3.65 14.33 8.47
N ASP A 160 -3.87 14.01 7.20
CA ASP A 160 -4.48 14.94 6.26
C ASP A 160 -5.99 14.90 6.46
N ASN A 161 -6.64 16.05 6.28
CA ASN A 161 -8.08 16.10 6.41
C ASN A 161 -8.76 15.32 5.27
N GLN A 162 -9.94 14.76 5.54
CA GLN A 162 -10.70 13.96 4.56
C GLN A 162 -10.90 14.69 3.22
N LYS A 163 -11.08 16.01 3.24
CA LYS A 163 -11.26 16.80 2.02
C LYS A 163 -10.00 16.80 1.14
N GLU A 164 -8.81 17.01 1.72
CA GLU A 164 -7.55 16.99 0.98
C GLU A 164 -7.25 15.59 0.43
N ILE A 165 -7.58 14.53 1.18
CA ILE A 165 -7.49 13.16 0.68
C ILE A 165 -8.37 12.99 -0.56
N TYR A 166 -9.61 13.47 -0.51
CA TYR A 166 -10.54 13.39 -1.64
C TYR A 166 -10.07 14.17 -2.87
N LEU A 167 -9.50 15.35 -2.69
CA LEU A 167 -8.93 16.12 -3.80
C LEU A 167 -7.73 15.39 -4.40
N GLY A 168 -6.82 14.86 -3.58
CA GLY A 168 -5.66 14.12 -4.06
C GLY A 168 -6.03 12.84 -4.82
N ILE A 169 -6.99 12.04 -4.33
CA ILE A 169 -7.41 10.83 -5.07
C ILE A 169 -8.13 11.16 -6.37
N LEU A 170 -8.79 12.32 -6.49
CA LEU A 170 -9.38 12.78 -7.75
C LEU A 170 -8.28 13.21 -8.74
N GLU A 171 -7.21 13.85 -8.28
CA GLU A 171 -6.02 14.14 -9.10
C GLU A 171 -5.32 12.86 -9.57
N ASP A 172 -5.16 11.86 -8.69
CA ASP A 172 -4.62 10.54 -9.05
C ASP A 172 -5.47 9.91 -10.19
N LEU A 173 -6.80 10.00 -10.11
CA LEU A 173 -7.70 9.44 -11.12
C LEU A 173 -7.66 10.20 -12.47
N GLU A 174 -7.50 11.52 -12.44
CA GLU A 174 -7.32 12.33 -13.65
C GLU A 174 -5.99 12.01 -14.34
N MET A 175 -4.92 11.88 -13.56
CA MET A 175 -3.62 11.45 -14.06
C MET A 175 -3.68 10.04 -14.65
N ALA A 176 -4.36 9.10 -13.97
CA ALA A 176 -4.58 7.76 -14.51
C ALA A 176 -5.33 7.77 -15.84
N ASN A 177 -6.37 8.60 -15.96
CA ASN A 177 -7.11 8.78 -17.22
C ASN A 177 -6.22 9.28 -18.36
N THR A 178 -5.28 10.18 -18.05
CA THR A 178 -4.32 10.72 -19.02
C THR A 178 -3.31 9.66 -19.45
N LEU A 179 -2.72 8.93 -18.50
CA LEU A 179 -1.77 7.84 -18.77
C LEU A 179 -2.42 6.72 -19.59
N LEU A 180 -3.69 6.43 -19.33
CA LEU A 180 -4.46 5.40 -20.02
C LEU A 180 -5.12 5.92 -21.31
N SER A 181 -4.76 7.10 -21.82
CA SER A 181 -5.48 7.74 -22.94
C SER A 181 -5.23 7.13 -24.33
N LYS A 182 -4.10 6.46 -24.51
CA LYS A 182 -3.61 5.89 -25.77
C LYS A 182 -4.34 4.60 -26.17
N GLY A 183 -4.20 4.17 -27.42
CA GLY A 183 -4.70 2.88 -27.91
C GLY A 183 -3.94 1.70 -27.31
N ARG A 184 -4.59 0.52 -27.23
CA ARG A 184 -4.00 -0.68 -26.57
C ARG A 184 -2.62 -1.06 -27.09
N ASN A 185 -2.35 -0.86 -28.38
CA ASN A 185 -1.09 -1.23 -29.03
C ASN A 185 0.08 -0.29 -28.71
N GLU A 186 -0.19 0.86 -28.09
CA GLU A 186 0.83 1.83 -27.69
C GLU A 186 1.41 1.50 -26.30
N TYR A 187 0.75 0.63 -25.54
CA TYR A 187 1.27 0.14 -24.27
C TYR A 187 2.09 -1.13 -24.45
N HIS A 188 3.16 -1.21 -23.67
CA HIS A 188 4.08 -2.33 -23.65
C HIS A 188 4.09 -2.99 -22.26
N ASN A 189 4.70 -4.18 -22.18
CA ASN A 189 4.85 -4.95 -20.94
C ASN A 189 3.54 -5.41 -20.24
N ILE A 190 2.38 -5.21 -20.85
CA ILE A 190 1.10 -5.68 -20.29
C ILE A 190 1.01 -7.21 -20.42
N ASN A 191 1.02 -7.91 -19.28
CA ASN A 191 0.67 -9.32 -19.22
C ASN A 191 -0.82 -9.48 -18.87
N ALA A 192 -1.65 -9.81 -19.87
CA ALA A 192 -3.09 -9.99 -19.69
C ALA A 192 -3.46 -11.07 -18.65
N GLY A 193 -2.62 -12.09 -18.46
CA GLY A 193 -2.87 -13.14 -17.47
C GLY A 193 -2.66 -12.70 -16.02
N GLN A 194 -1.99 -11.56 -15.80
CA GLN A 194 -1.73 -11.03 -14.47
C GLN A 194 -2.68 -9.88 -14.08
N ASP A 195 -3.40 -9.30 -15.04
CA ASP A 195 -4.53 -8.43 -14.75
C ASP A 195 -5.80 -9.27 -14.55
N VAL A 196 -6.03 -9.66 -13.30
CA VAL A 196 -7.19 -10.49 -12.90
C VAL A 196 -8.54 -9.75 -12.98
N LEU A 197 -8.54 -8.42 -13.19
CA LEU A 197 -9.79 -7.63 -13.22
C LEU A 197 -10.27 -7.41 -14.65
N TYR A 198 -9.38 -6.97 -15.54
CA TYR A 198 -9.74 -6.58 -16.90
C TYR A 198 -8.88 -7.22 -18.00
N GLY A 199 -7.95 -8.11 -17.66
CA GLY A 199 -7.15 -8.84 -18.65
C GLY A 199 -6.27 -7.93 -19.52
N GLY A 200 -5.82 -6.79 -19.00
CA GLY A 200 -5.02 -5.80 -19.72
C GLY A 200 -5.84 -4.89 -20.64
N ASP A 201 -7.17 -4.84 -20.48
CA ASP A 201 -8.05 -3.95 -21.23
C ASP A 201 -8.01 -2.53 -20.66
N VAL A 202 -7.17 -1.70 -21.29
CA VAL A 202 -6.97 -0.28 -20.97
C VAL A 202 -8.28 0.51 -20.96
N THR A 203 -9.21 0.19 -21.88
CA THR A 203 -10.48 0.92 -21.98
C THR A 203 -11.34 0.68 -20.76
N LYS A 204 -11.34 -0.55 -20.22
CA LYS A 204 -12.06 -0.86 -18.98
C LYS A 204 -11.42 -0.18 -17.77
N TRP A 205 -10.10 -0.12 -17.69
CA TRP A 205 -9.41 0.63 -16.63
C TRP A 205 -9.75 2.13 -16.65
N ARG A 206 -9.76 2.78 -17.82
CA ARG A 206 -10.25 4.17 -17.93
C ARG A 206 -11.70 4.33 -17.49
N LYS A 207 -12.58 3.41 -17.90
CA LYS A 207 -13.99 3.44 -17.46
C LYS A 207 -14.09 3.32 -15.95
N PHE A 208 -13.26 2.49 -15.33
CA PHE A 208 -13.22 2.34 -13.88
C PHE A 208 -12.73 3.63 -13.20
N ALA A 209 -11.66 4.26 -13.70
CA ALA A 209 -11.18 5.55 -13.21
C ALA A 209 -12.28 6.61 -13.20
N ASN A 210 -12.97 6.79 -14.33
CA ASN A 210 -14.07 7.75 -14.46
C ASN A 210 -15.27 7.41 -13.56
N SER A 211 -15.60 6.13 -13.44
CA SER A 211 -16.71 5.69 -12.56
C SER A 211 -16.39 5.94 -11.10
N LEU A 212 -15.13 5.77 -10.70
CA LEU A 212 -14.68 6.03 -9.35
C LEU A 212 -14.63 7.54 -9.05
N ALA A 213 -14.16 8.35 -10.00
CA ALA A 213 -14.21 9.80 -9.90
C ALA A 213 -15.66 10.29 -9.73
N LEU A 214 -16.60 9.78 -10.54
CA LEU A 214 -18.03 10.07 -10.40
C LEU A 214 -18.55 9.72 -9.00
N ARG A 215 -18.20 8.54 -8.47
CA ARG A 215 -18.58 8.14 -7.10
C ARG A 215 -18.09 9.15 -6.06
N TYR A 216 -16.84 9.62 -6.16
CA TYR A 216 -16.27 10.57 -5.22
C TYR A 216 -16.84 11.97 -5.38
N TYR A 217 -17.12 12.44 -6.60
CA TYR A 217 -17.84 13.69 -6.80
C TYR A 217 -19.24 13.67 -6.18
N MET A 218 -19.98 12.56 -6.34
CA MET A 218 -21.29 12.42 -5.69
C MET A 218 -21.18 12.47 -4.16
N ARG A 219 -20.11 11.90 -3.59
CA ARG A 219 -19.86 11.95 -2.14
C ARG A 219 -19.59 13.37 -1.63
N LEU A 220 -18.81 14.15 -2.38
CA LEU A 220 -18.47 15.53 -2.03
C LEU A 220 -19.62 16.52 -2.31
N SER A 221 -20.63 16.12 -3.07
CA SER A 221 -21.80 16.95 -3.39
C SER A 221 -22.89 16.94 -2.31
N ALA A 222 -22.81 15.99 -1.37
CA ALA A 222 -23.80 15.75 -0.34
C ALA A 222 -23.63 16.70 0.86
#